data_AF-A0A482UMI4-F1
#
_entry.id   AF-A0A482UMI4-F1
#
_cell.length_a   1.000
_cell.length_b   1.000
_cell.length_c   1.000
_cell.angle_alpha   90.00
_cell.angle_beta   90.00
_cell.angle_gamma   90.00
#
_symmetry.space_group_name_H-M   'P 1'
#
loop_
_entity.id
_entity.type
_entity.pdbx_description
1 polymer ?
#
loop_
_entity_poly.entity_id
_entity_poly.type
_entity_poly.pdbx_seq_one_letter_code
_entity_poly.pdbx_strand_id
1 'polypeptide(L)'
;MGIFLFLTLALALFVFVAGAAERWSEQKAQLWQKTQGYRAGTNFVPSTAVNELEMFQAETYDTATIDRELGWMQNLGFNTARVFLHNILYDEDKEAFFKRLDDFLTRTSSHGIKVMFVLLDSCWNSYPQAGTQPEPIPGVHNSQV
;
A
#
# COMPACT_ATOMS: atom_id res chain seq x y z
N MET A 1 -29.09 -37.36 -26.65
CA MET A 1 -29.02 -37.31 -25.16
C MET A 1 -27.68 -37.79 -24.60
N GLY A 2 -27.09 -38.89 -25.09
CA GLY A 2 -25.87 -39.47 -24.51
C GLY A 2 -24.58 -38.66 -24.72
N ILE A 3 -24.33 -38.09 -25.91
CA ILE A 3 -23.05 -37.42 -26.22
C ILE A 3 -22.89 -36.08 -25.46
N PHE A 4 -23.99 -35.35 -25.25
CA PHE A 4 -23.98 -34.11 -24.46
C PHE A 4 -23.77 -34.34 -22.96
N LEU A 5 -24.12 -35.52 -22.44
CA LEU A 5 -23.92 -35.88 -21.03
C LEU A 5 -22.44 -36.26 -20.74
N PHE A 6 -21.73 -36.80 -21.73
CA PHE A 6 -20.30 -37.13 -21.59
C PHE A 6 -19.40 -35.90 -21.70
N LEU A 7 -19.77 -34.91 -22.53
CA LEU A 7 -19.03 -33.66 -22.66
C LEU A 7 -19.14 -32.75 -21.43
N THR A 8 -20.28 -32.77 -20.73
CA THR A 8 -20.45 -32.02 -19.47
C THR A 8 -19.72 -32.67 -18.28
N LEU A 9 -19.62 -34.01 -18.25
CA LEU A 9 -18.84 -34.71 -17.21
C LEU A 9 -17.33 -34.50 -17.38
N ALA A 10 -16.83 -34.42 -18.62
CA ALA A 10 -15.42 -34.17 -18.91
C ALA A 10 -14.99 -32.73 -18.55
N LEU A 11 -15.88 -31.76 -18.67
CA LEU A 11 -15.61 -30.35 -18.31
C LEU A 11 -15.63 -30.13 -16.79
N ALA A 12 -16.40 -30.92 -16.03
CA ALA A 12 -16.43 -30.85 -14.57
C ALA A 12 -15.15 -31.39 -13.89
N LEU A 13 -14.37 -32.22 -14.60
CA LEU A 13 -13.10 -32.77 -14.11
C LEU A 13 -11.90 -31.81 -14.23
N PHE A 14 -12.05 -30.68 -14.92
CA PHE A 14 -10.99 -29.66 -15.05
C PHE A 14 -11.14 -28.46 -14.10
N VAL A 15 -12.22 -28.41 -13.30
CA VAL A 15 -12.58 -27.22 -12.48
C VAL A 15 -12.07 -27.30 -11.03
N PHE A 16 -11.37 -28.35 -10.65
CA PHE A 16 -10.62 -28.45 -9.39
C PHE A 16 -9.21 -28.87 -9.79
N VAL A 17 -8.20 -28.00 -9.82
CA VAL A 17 -7.45 -27.52 -8.66
C VAL A 17 -6.81 -26.17 -9.05
N ALA A 18 -7.49 -25.04 -8.80
CA ALA A 18 -6.78 -23.83 -8.42
C ALA A 18 -6.32 -24.05 -6.98
N GLY A 19 -5.33 -24.92 -6.81
CA GLY A 19 -4.82 -25.30 -5.51
C GLY A 19 -4.27 -24.05 -4.85
N ALA A 20 -4.76 -23.74 -3.66
CA ALA A 20 -4.03 -22.85 -2.77
C ALA A 20 -2.57 -23.29 -2.81
N ALA A 21 -1.66 -22.37 -3.16
CA ALA A 21 -0.25 -22.70 -3.28
C ALA A 21 0.18 -23.48 -2.04
N GLU A 22 0.80 -24.65 -2.24
CA GLU A 22 1.22 -25.46 -1.10
C GLU A 22 2.07 -24.60 -0.15
N ARG A 23 1.83 -24.77 1.16
CA ARG A 23 2.60 -24.08 2.18
C ARG A 23 4.08 -24.30 1.90
N TRP A 24 4.85 -23.22 1.87
CA TRP A 24 6.29 -23.34 1.63
C TRP A 24 6.95 -24.22 2.69
N SER A 25 7.88 -25.08 2.23
CA SER A 25 8.79 -25.75 3.14
C SER A 25 9.61 -24.73 3.92
N GLU A 26 10.05 -25.10 5.12
CA GLU A 26 10.88 -24.24 5.97
C GLU A 26 12.14 -23.78 5.23
N GLN A 27 12.78 -24.68 4.47
CA GLN A 27 13.96 -24.37 3.67
C GLN A 27 13.68 -23.29 2.61
N LYS A 28 12.54 -23.37 1.92
CA LYS A 28 12.15 -22.38 0.91
C LYS A 28 11.90 -21.01 1.55
N ALA A 29 11.18 -20.98 2.68
CA ALA A 29 10.93 -19.75 3.43
C ALA A 29 12.23 -19.11 3.96
N GLN A 30 13.15 -19.92 4.50
CA GLN A 30 14.45 -19.43 4.98
C GLN A 30 15.32 -18.90 3.84
N LEU A 31 15.37 -19.57 2.69
CA LEU A 31 16.14 -19.10 1.53
C LEU A 31 15.59 -17.78 1.01
N TRP A 32 14.27 -17.64 0.90
CA TRP A 32 13.65 -16.38 0.52
C TRP A 32 13.93 -15.27 1.53
N GLN A 33 13.83 -15.54 2.84
CA GLN A 33 14.11 -14.54 3.87
C GLN A 33 15.55 -14.01 3.78
N LYS A 34 16.52 -14.88 3.47
CA LYS A 34 17.91 -14.49 3.24
C LYS A 34 18.09 -13.55 2.05
N THR A 35 17.29 -13.67 0.99
CA THR A 35 17.33 -12.74 -0.16
C THR A 35 16.65 -11.40 0.14
N GLN A 36 15.70 -11.37 1.08
CA GLN A 36 14.99 -10.15 1.45
C GLN A 36 15.71 -9.30 2.50
N GLY A 37 16.47 -9.93 3.40
CA GLY A 37 17.08 -9.25 4.55
C GLY A 37 16.06 -8.89 5.64
N TYR A 38 16.55 -8.28 6.72
CA TYR A 38 15.68 -7.75 7.78
C TYR A 38 15.01 -6.44 7.32
N ARG A 39 13.70 -6.31 7.54
CA ARG A 39 12.95 -5.09 7.20
C ARG A 39 12.76 -4.25 8.45
N ALA A 40 13.33 -3.05 8.44
CA ALA A 40 13.18 -2.05 9.49
C ALA A 40 12.60 -0.78 8.85
N GLY A 41 11.53 -0.24 9.42
CA GLY A 41 10.76 0.80 8.76
C GLY A 41 9.73 1.48 9.64
N THR A 42 8.96 2.37 9.04
CA THR A 42 7.91 3.16 9.69
C THR A 42 6.59 3.05 8.92
N ASN A 43 5.48 3.39 9.58
CA ASN A 43 4.33 3.90 8.83
C ASN A 43 4.72 5.30 8.36
N PHE A 44 4.59 5.58 7.08
CA PHE A 44 5.07 6.82 6.47
C PHE A 44 3.91 7.68 6.00
N VAL A 45 3.87 8.89 6.53
CA VAL A 45 3.13 10.07 6.07
C VAL A 45 4.10 11.24 6.27
N PRO A 46 4.29 12.13 5.29
CA PRO A 46 5.23 13.24 5.45
C PRO A 46 4.76 14.19 6.55
N SER A 47 5.69 14.93 7.17
CA SER A 47 5.32 15.87 8.25
C SER A 47 4.39 17.01 7.84
N THR A 48 4.12 17.19 6.55
CA THR A 48 3.18 18.16 5.96
C THR A 48 1.78 17.58 5.72
N ALA A 49 1.53 16.33 6.09
CA ALA A 49 0.24 15.68 5.93
C ALA A 49 -0.19 15.00 7.22
N VAL A 50 -1.48 15.08 7.53
CA VAL A 50 -2.07 14.44 8.72
C VAL A 50 -2.46 12.99 8.44
N ASN A 51 -2.81 12.66 7.19
CA ASN A 51 -3.25 11.34 6.75
C ASN A 51 -2.91 11.09 5.27
N GLU A 52 -3.31 9.93 4.74
CA GLU A 52 -3.04 9.52 3.36
C GLU A 52 -3.79 10.33 2.29
N LEU A 53 -4.94 10.94 2.63
CA LEU A 53 -5.64 11.85 1.71
C LEU A 53 -4.81 13.12 1.52
N GLU A 54 -4.43 13.77 2.62
CA GLU A 54 -3.60 14.97 2.56
C GLU A 54 -2.23 14.69 1.95
N MET A 55 -1.67 13.50 2.16
CA MET A 55 -0.41 13.12 1.53
C MET A 55 -0.52 13.08 0.01
N PHE A 56 -1.60 12.53 -0.57
CA PHE A 56 -1.67 12.19 -2.00
C PHE A 56 -2.64 13.04 -2.84
N GLN A 57 -3.33 14.03 -2.26
CA GLN A 57 -4.10 15.02 -3.01
C GLN A 57 -3.18 15.92 -3.86
N ALA A 58 -3.70 16.44 -4.98
CA ALA A 58 -2.91 17.21 -5.93
C ALA A 58 -2.38 18.53 -5.30
N GLU A 59 -3.21 19.15 -4.46
CA GLU A 59 -2.96 20.44 -3.83
C GLU A 59 -1.90 20.37 -2.72
N THR A 60 -1.71 19.18 -2.14
CA THR A 60 -0.90 18.97 -0.93
C THR A 60 0.25 17.97 -1.11
N TYR A 61 0.38 17.34 -2.29
CA TYR A 61 1.48 16.41 -2.61
C TYR A 61 2.85 17.12 -2.65
N ASP A 62 3.51 17.20 -1.49
CA ASP A 62 4.81 17.86 -1.31
C ASP A 62 5.98 16.89 -1.55
N THR A 63 6.39 16.82 -2.81
CA THR A 63 7.54 16.00 -3.24
C THR A 63 8.86 16.35 -2.54
N ALA A 64 9.09 17.62 -2.17
CA ALA A 64 10.34 18.05 -1.58
C ALA A 64 10.45 17.57 -0.11
N THR A 65 9.37 17.66 0.64
CA THR A 65 9.29 17.11 2.00
C THR A 65 9.39 15.59 1.97
N ILE A 66 8.66 14.91 1.07
CA ILE A 66 8.74 13.45 0.92
C ILE A 66 10.20 13.00 0.70
N ASP A 67 10.90 13.61 -0.26
CA ASP A 67 12.29 13.25 -0.60
C ASP A 67 13.24 13.46 0.59
N ARG A 68 13.13 14.61 1.27
CA ARG A 68 13.93 14.92 2.46
C ARG A 68 13.74 13.87 3.56
N GLU A 69 12.50 13.48 3.82
CA GLU A 69 12.17 12.57 4.92
C GLU A 69 12.51 11.11 4.59
N LEU A 70 12.39 10.71 3.32
CA LEU A 70 12.96 9.44 2.85
C LEU A 70 14.48 9.42 2.99
N GLY A 71 15.15 10.55 2.76
CA GLY A 71 16.57 10.73 3.05
C GLY A 71 16.91 10.54 4.53
N TRP A 72 16.07 11.02 5.46
CA TRP A 72 16.25 10.75 6.89
C TRP A 72 16.09 9.27 7.21
N MET A 73 15.07 8.61 6.65
CA MET A 73 14.88 7.17 6.82
C MET A 73 16.11 6.38 6.36
N GLN A 74 16.64 6.70 5.19
CA GLN A 74 17.85 6.10 4.65
C GLN A 74 19.05 6.29 5.59
N ASN A 75 19.28 7.51 6.07
CA ASN A 75 20.42 7.83 6.95
C ASN A 75 20.33 7.14 8.32
N LEU A 76 19.12 6.85 8.79
CA LEU A 76 18.87 6.09 10.02
C LEU A 76 18.97 4.57 9.82
N GLY A 77 19.14 4.09 8.59
CA GLY A 77 19.23 2.67 8.25
C GLY A 77 17.87 1.97 8.09
N PHE A 78 16.77 2.72 7.97
CA PHE A 78 15.49 2.14 7.58
C PHE A 78 15.49 1.78 6.09
N ASN A 79 14.72 0.74 5.74
CA ASN A 79 14.68 0.18 4.39
C ASN A 79 13.26 -0.17 3.91
N THR A 80 12.23 0.12 4.71
CA THR A 80 10.84 -0.16 4.38
C THR A 80 9.93 0.98 4.86
N ALA A 81 8.94 1.35 4.07
CA ALA A 81 7.86 2.26 4.43
C ALA A 81 6.52 1.54 4.27
N ARG A 82 5.68 1.59 5.30
CA ARG A 82 4.27 1.15 5.23
C ARG A 82 3.40 2.37 4.99
N VAL A 83 2.66 2.37 3.88
CA VAL A 83 1.95 3.55 3.39
C VAL A 83 0.49 3.19 3.15
N PHE A 84 -0.41 3.92 3.79
CA PHE A 84 -1.84 3.71 3.63
C PHE A 84 -2.35 4.43 2.39
N LEU A 85 -3.37 3.84 1.75
CA LEU A 85 -4.03 4.40 0.58
C LEU A 85 -5.54 4.47 0.84
N HIS A 86 -6.16 5.55 0.37
CA HIS A 86 -7.60 5.76 0.48
C HIS A 86 -8.27 5.74 -0.90
N ASN A 87 -9.45 5.13 -1.00
CA ASN A 87 -10.15 4.95 -2.28
C ASN A 87 -10.66 6.27 -2.88
N ILE A 88 -11.01 7.26 -2.05
CA ILE A 88 -11.49 8.58 -2.53
C ILE A 88 -10.56 9.18 -3.59
N LEU A 89 -9.24 9.11 -3.41
CA LEU A 89 -8.28 9.64 -4.39
C LEU A 89 -8.37 8.95 -5.76
N TYR A 90 -8.65 7.65 -5.74
CA TYR A 90 -8.87 6.86 -6.96
C TYR A 90 -10.21 7.24 -7.62
N ASP A 91 -11.25 7.44 -6.82
CA ASP A 91 -12.59 7.79 -7.30
C ASP A 91 -12.65 9.21 -7.89
N GLU A 92 -11.86 10.16 -7.35
CA GLU A 92 -11.77 11.53 -7.86
C GLU A 92 -10.97 11.63 -9.17
N ASP A 93 -9.73 11.13 -9.18
CA ASP A 93 -8.87 11.12 -10.36
C ASP A 93 -7.85 9.99 -10.28
N LYS A 94 -8.26 8.81 -10.77
CA LYS A 94 -7.43 7.61 -10.84
C LYS A 94 -6.08 7.81 -11.55
N GLU A 95 -6.05 8.63 -12.61
CA GLU A 95 -4.85 8.75 -13.45
C GLU A 95 -3.82 9.64 -12.75
N ALA A 96 -4.27 10.76 -12.18
CA ALA A 96 -3.41 11.62 -11.38
C ALA A 96 -2.96 10.93 -10.09
N PHE A 97 -3.83 10.14 -9.45
CA PHE A 97 -3.47 9.37 -8.26
C PHE A 97 -2.38 8.34 -8.56
N PHE A 98 -2.53 7.52 -9.60
CA PHE A 98 -1.48 6.56 -9.98
C PHE A 98 -0.17 7.26 -10.37
N LYS A 99 -0.22 8.41 -11.05
CA LYS A 99 0.98 9.19 -11.35
C LYS A 99 1.73 9.63 -10.08
N ARG A 100 1.02 10.00 -9.01
CA ARG A 100 1.63 10.34 -7.71
C ARG A 100 2.18 9.10 -7.01
N LEU A 101 1.51 7.95 -7.11
CA LEU A 101 2.05 6.68 -6.60
C LEU A 101 3.34 6.27 -7.32
N ASP A 102 3.41 6.44 -8.64
CA ASP A 102 4.61 6.15 -9.43
C ASP A 102 5.78 7.09 -9.07
N ASP A 103 5.52 8.38 -8.89
CA ASP A 103 6.53 9.34 -8.41
C ASP A 103 7.02 8.98 -7.00
N PHE A 104 6.10 8.66 -6.08
CA PHE A 104 6.43 8.23 -4.73
C PHE A 104 7.29 6.93 -4.73
N LEU A 105 6.91 5.93 -5.52
CA LEU A 105 7.68 4.69 -5.69
C LEU A 105 9.06 4.95 -6.29
N THR A 106 9.18 5.90 -7.23
CA THR A 106 10.46 6.29 -7.81
C THR A 106 11.39 6.89 -6.74
N ARG A 107 10.88 7.77 -5.88
CA ARG A 107 11.64 8.40 -4.79
C ARG A 107 12.05 7.41 -3.71
N THR A 108 11.12 6.58 -3.25
CA THR A 108 11.43 5.55 -2.25
C THR A 108 12.51 4.60 -2.76
N SER A 109 12.44 4.20 -4.04
CA SER A 109 13.46 3.40 -4.71
C SER A 109 14.84 4.10 -4.73
N SER A 110 14.92 5.41 -5.01
CA SER A 110 16.20 6.13 -5.00
C SER A 110 16.84 6.21 -3.61
N HIS A 111 16.05 6.10 -2.54
CA HIS A 111 16.54 6.02 -1.16
C HIS A 111 16.76 4.58 -0.67
N GLY A 112 16.55 3.56 -1.50
CA GLY A 112 16.66 2.15 -1.11
C GLY A 112 15.56 1.67 -0.17
N ILE A 113 14.41 2.34 -0.18
CA ILE A 113 13.26 2.06 0.69
C ILE A 113 12.21 1.27 -0.10
N LYS A 114 11.82 0.10 0.42
CA LYS A 114 10.72 -0.70 -0.12
C LYS A 114 9.38 -0.20 0.41
N VAL A 115 8.36 -0.16 -0.43
CA VAL A 115 7.01 0.25 -0.01
C VAL A 115 6.11 -0.96 0.21
N MET A 116 5.38 -0.95 1.32
CA MET A 116 4.23 -1.82 1.59
C MET A 116 2.98 -0.95 1.58
N PHE A 117 2.24 -0.98 0.47
CA PHE A 117 0.94 -0.32 0.44
C PHE A 117 -0.09 -1.09 1.27
N VAL A 118 -0.86 -0.34 2.04
CA VAL A 118 -2.02 -0.82 2.77
C VAL A 118 -3.23 -0.36 2.01
N LEU A 119 -3.93 -1.31 1.41
CA LEU A 119 -5.16 -1.05 0.68
C LEU A 119 -6.34 -1.05 1.66
N LEU A 120 -7.37 -0.27 1.34
CA LEU A 120 -8.65 -0.26 2.05
C LEU A 120 -8.52 0.21 3.51
N ASP A 121 -7.81 1.31 3.73
CA ASP A 121 -7.83 1.94 5.06
C ASP A 121 -9.22 2.53 5.35
N SER A 122 -9.71 2.31 6.56
CA SER A 122 -11.04 2.75 7.03
C SER A 122 -11.06 3.08 8.52
N CYS A 123 -9.90 3.16 9.18
CA CYS A 123 -9.84 3.19 10.65
C CYS A 123 -9.69 4.58 11.29
N TRP A 124 -9.42 5.64 10.51
CA TRP A 124 -9.14 6.97 11.07
C TRP A 124 -10.34 7.94 11.07
N ASN A 125 -11.32 7.82 10.16
CA ASN A 125 -12.52 8.67 10.14
C ASN A 125 -13.76 7.93 9.61
N SER A 126 -14.90 8.07 10.28
CA SER A 126 -16.18 7.46 9.87
C SER A 126 -16.80 8.12 8.62
N TYR A 127 -16.42 9.36 8.32
CA TYR A 127 -16.93 10.15 7.21
C TYR A 127 -15.79 10.89 6.51
N PRO A 128 -14.83 10.18 5.88
CA PRO A 128 -13.69 10.80 5.22
C PRO A 128 -14.17 11.67 4.04
N GLN A 129 -13.49 12.79 3.82
CA GLN A 129 -13.77 13.72 2.72
C GLN A 129 -12.45 14.14 2.09
N ALA A 130 -12.47 14.36 0.77
CA ALA A 130 -11.36 15.00 0.07
C ALA A 130 -11.26 16.50 0.43
N GLY A 131 -10.13 17.10 0.05
CA GLY A 131 -9.81 18.49 0.32
C GLY A 131 -9.03 18.66 1.62
N THR A 132 -9.11 19.86 2.20
CA THR A 132 -8.42 20.17 3.46
C THR A 132 -8.90 19.26 4.58
N GLN A 133 -7.95 18.60 5.25
CA GLN A 133 -8.27 17.70 6.35
C GLN A 133 -8.58 18.50 7.63
N PRO A 134 -9.44 17.99 8.52
CA PRO A 134 -9.82 18.74 9.71
C PRO A 134 -8.66 18.83 10.69
N GLU A 135 -8.65 19.88 11.52
CA GLU A 135 -7.64 20.04 12.56
C GLU A 135 -7.77 18.96 13.67
N PRO A 136 -6.65 18.54 14.29
CA PRO A 136 -6.67 17.65 15.44
C PRO A 136 -7.58 18.15 16.56
N ILE A 137 -8.40 17.25 17.11
CA ILE A 137 -9.31 17.56 18.21
C ILE A 137 -8.54 17.38 19.53
N PRO A 138 -8.38 18.45 20.34
CA PRO A 138 -7.65 18.36 21.60
C PRO A 138 -8.23 17.30 22.54
N GLY A 139 -7.35 16.45 23.08
CA GLY A 139 -7.74 15.39 24.02
C GLY A 139 -8.33 14.14 23.38
N VAL A 140 -8.43 14.07 22.05
CA VAL A 140 -8.94 12.90 21.32
C VAL A 140 -7.80 12.21 20.57
N HIS A 141 -7.54 10.95 20.94
CA HIS A 141 -6.54 10.12 20.29
C HIS A 141 -6.92 9.84 18.83
N ASN A 142 -5.96 9.95 17.91
CA ASN A 142 -6.13 9.72 16.46
C ASN A 142 -7.34 10.45 15.87
N SER A 143 -7.55 11.71 16.29
CA SER A 143 -8.69 12.48 15.80
C SER A 143 -8.62 12.79 14.30
N GLN A 144 -7.43 12.73 13.70
CA GLN A 144 -7.19 13.01 12.28
C GLN A 144 -6.13 12.09 11.64
N VAL A 145 -5.70 11.03 12.34
CA VAL A 145 -4.48 10.25 12.07
C VAL A 145 -4.79 8.77 11.92
#